data_AF-A0A7W8GHY4-F1
#
_entry.id   AF-A0A7W8GHY4-F1
#
_cell.length_a   1.000
_cell.length_b   1.000
_cell.length_c   1.000
_cell.angle_alpha   90.00
_cell.angle_beta   90.00
_cell.angle_gamma   90.00
#
_symmetry.space_group_name_H-M   'P 1'
#
loop_
_entity.id
_entity.type
_entity.pdbx_description
1 polymer ?
#
loop_
_entity_poly.entity_id
_entity_poly.type
_entity_poly.pdbx_seq_one_letter_code
_entity_poly.pdbx_strand_id
1 'polypeptide(L)'
;MTTQARTPELEAEAERMRERRRHLARNIRQARILARQLPPNPAGTDFLRRYRRVTTQQGYLYPNPDRAAACQERADHARKSYELLRAAAGEGNEQAATMLEAVKATVDLYAALAQSAPH
;
A
#
# COMPACT_ATOMS: atom_id res chain seq x y z
N MET A 1 -15.67 12.51 17.65
CA MET A 1 -14.53 13.01 16.85
C MET A 1 -15.07 13.30 15.47
N THR A 2 -14.98 14.54 14.99
CA THR A 2 -15.41 14.92 13.64
C THR A 2 -14.36 14.44 12.64
N THR A 3 -14.71 13.47 11.80
CA THR A 3 -13.89 13.06 10.67
C THR A 3 -13.66 14.28 9.77
N GLN A 4 -12.40 14.63 9.49
CA GLN A 4 -12.13 15.68 8.50
C GLN A 4 -12.62 15.20 7.13
N ALA A 5 -13.44 16.02 6.47
CA ALA A 5 -13.83 15.74 5.09
C ALA A 5 -12.58 15.71 4.20
N ARG A 6 -12.50 14.72 3.32
CA ARG A 6 -11.39 14.61 2.36
C ARG A 6 -11.42 15.78 1.40
N THR A 7 -10.24 16.29 1.06
CA THR A 7 -10.11 17.21 -0.08
C THR A 7 -10.40 16.47 -1.39
N PRO A 8 -10.74 17.17 -2.48
CA PRO A 8 -10.99 16.53 -3.78
C PRO A 8 -9.82 15.67 -4.26
N GLU A 9 -8.57 16.10 -4.03
CA GLU A 9 -7.37 15.37 -4.41
C GLU A 9 -7.20 14.08 -3.60
N LEU A 10 -7.49 14.16 -2.29
CA LEU A 10 -7.41 13.02 -1.39
C LEU A 10 -8.49 11.98 -1.68
N GLU A 11 -9.71 12.42 -2.04
CA GLU A 11 -10.77 11.51 -2.47
C GLU A 11 -10.44 10.86 -3.83
N ALA A 12 -9.83 11.60 -4.77
CA ALA A 12 -9.37 11.03 -6.03
C ALA A 12 -8.31 9.93 -5.81
N GLU A 13 -7.37 10.12 -4.87
CA GLU A 13 -6.40 9.09 -4.51
C GLU A 13 -7.06 7.90 -3.79
N ALA A 14 -8.02 8.17 -2.88
CA ALA A 14 -8.80 7.12 -2.25
C ALA A 14 -9.54 6.27 -3.29
N GLU A 15 -10.17 6.88 -4.31
CA GLU A 15 -10.84 6.12 -5.37
C GLU A 15 -9.86 5.31 -6.21
N ARG A 16 -8.70 5.86 -6.60
CA ARG A 16 -7.63 5.11 -7.27
C ARG A 16 -7.19 3.90 -6.44
N MET A 17 -7.11 4.05 -5.13
CA MET A 17 -6.80 2.94 -4.22
C MET A 17 -7.93 1.89 -4.18
N ARG A 18 -9.20 2.30 -4.13
CA ARG A 18 -10.35 1.38 -4.20
C ARG A 18 -10.32 0.60 -5.51
N GLU A 19 -10.05 1.26 -6.64
CA GLU A 19 -9.86 0.61 -7.95
C GLU A 19 -8.75 -0.44 -7.92
N ARG A 20 -7.54 -0.06 -7.47
CA ARG A 20 -6.41 -0.99 -7.36
C ARG A 20 -6.74 -2.20 -6.48
N ARG A 21 -7.46 -2.01 -5.38
CA ARG A 21 -7.95 -3.10 -4.53
C ARG A 21 -8.94 -4.00 -5.26
N ARG A 22 -9.89 -3.44 -6.02
CA ARG A 22 -10.84 -4.22 -6.84
C ARG A 22 -10.09 -5.06 -7.88
N HIS A 23 -9.10 -4.49 -8.56
CA HIS A 23 -8.25 -5.21 -9.52
C HIS A 23 -7.45 -6.33 -8.85
N LEU A 24 -6.77 -6.04 -7.74
CA LEU A 24 -6.02 -7.05 -7.01
C LEU A 24 -6.91 -8.20 -6.53
N ALA A 25 -8.10 -7.91 -6.03
CA ALA A 25 -9.07 -8.94 -5.62
C ALA A 25 -9.51 -9.82 -6.80
N ARG A 26 -9.71 -9.25 -7.99
CA ARG A 26 -9.98 -10.02 -9.22
C ARG A 26 -8.80 -10.93 -9.57
N ASN A 27 -7.58 -10.41 -9.54
CA ASN A 27 -6.36 -11.18 -9.85
C ASN A 27 -6.16 -12.34 -8.85
N ILE A 28 -6.38 -12.10 -7.55
CA ILE A 28 -6.33 -13.16 -6.52
C ILE A 28 -7.36 -14.25 -6.80
N ARG A 29 -8.59 -13.89 -7.17
CA ARG A 29 -9.63 -14.86 -7.53
C ARG A 29 -9.22 -15.69 -8.76
N GLN A 30 -8.73 -15.05 -9.82
CA GLN A 30 -8.26 -15.75 -11.01
C GLN A 30 -7.07 -16.67 -10.70
N ALA A 31 -6.11 -16.21 -9.90
CA ALA A 31 -4.97 -17.02 -9.49
C ALA A 31 -5.39 -18.26 -8.69
N ARG A 32 -6.42 -18.15 -7.84
CA ARG A 32 -7.01 -19.30 -7.13
C ARG A 32 -7.68 -20.29 -8.08
N ILE A 33 -8.33 -19.82 -9.14
CA ILE A 33 -8.93 -20.69 -10.17
C ILE A 33 -7.81 -21.45 -10.90
N LEU A 34 -6.78 -20.75 -11.36
CA LEU A 34 -5.62 -21.34 -12.04
C LEU A 34 -4.90 -22.38 -11.17
N ALA A 35 -4.71 -22.10 -9.88
CA ALA A 35 -4.08 -23.01 -8.94
C ALA A 35 -4.90 -24.29 -8.66
N ARG A 36 -6.20 -24.30 -8.98
CA ARG A 36 -7.11 -25.45 -8.80
C ARG A 36 -7.30 -26.30 -10.07
N GLN A 37 -6.72 -25.90 -11.20
CA GLN A 37 -6.78 -26.69 -12.44
C GLN A 37 -6.07 -28.05 -12.26
N LEU A 38 -6.38 -29.02 -13.14
CA LEU A 38 -5.72 -30.33 -13.17
C LEU A 38 -5.13 -30.56 -14.57
N PRO A 39 -3.79 -30.55 -14.72
CA PRO A 39 -2.80 -30.22 -13.67
C PRO A 39 -2.85 -28.75 -13.24
N PRO A 40 -2.39 -28.41 -12.01
CA PRO A 40 -2.37 -27.03 -11.53
C PRO A 40 -1.51 -26.11 -12.40
N ASN A 41 -2.02 -24.92 -12.71
CA ASN A 41 -1.24 -23.93 -13.46
C ASN A 41 -0.27 -23.19 -12.52
N PRO A 42 1.05 -23.24 -12.77
CA PRO A 42 2.06 -22.66 -11.88
C PRO A 42 1.93 -21.14 -11.72
N ALA A 43 1.42 -20.42 -12.72
CA ALA A 43 1.24 -18.98 -12.66
C ALA A 43 0.29 -18.56 -11.52
N GLY A 44 -0.77 -19.34 -11.28
CA GLY A 44 -1.70 -19.09 -10.16
C GLY A 44 -1.05 -19.29 -8.80
N THR A 45 -0.33 -20.40 -8.64
CA THR A 45 0.38 -20.74 -7.40
C THR A 45 1.45 -19.72 -7.07
N ASP A 46 2.24 -19.31 -8.05
CA ASP A 46 3.33 -18.36 -7.85
C ASP A 46 2.83 -16.95 -7.55
N PHE A 47 1.76 -16.50 -8.21
CA PHE A 47 1.12 -15.22 -7.88
C PHE A 47 0.66 -15.20 -6.41
N LEU A 48 -0.06 -16.23 -5.95
CA LEU A 48 -0.55 -16.32 -4.58
C LEU A 48 0.59 -16.37 -3.55
N ARG A 49 1.68 -17.09 -3.87
CA ARG A 49 2.88 -17.17 -3.02
C ARG A 49 3.55 -15.80 -2.87
N ARG A 50 3.77 -15.10 -3.99
CA ARG A 50 4.35 -13.74 -3.99
C ARG A 50 3.46 -12.76 -3.23
N TYR A 51 2.16 -12.79 -3.48
CA TYR A 51 1.20 -11.93 -2.77
C TYR A 51 1.23 -12.15 -1.26
N ARG A 52 1.25 -13.42 -0.80
CA ARG A 52 1.34 -13.76 0.62
C ARG A 52 2.65 -13.25 1.23
N ARG A 53 3.78 -13.50 0.56
CA ARG A 53 5.09 -13.03 1.02
C ARG A 53 5.12 -11.50 1.18
N VAL A 54 4.68 -10.76 0.18
CA VAL A 54 4.65 -9.28 0.25
C VAL A 54 3.72 -8.83 1.37
N THR A 55 2.55 -9.44 1.51
CA THR A 55 1.59 -9.08 2.56
C THR A 55 2.16 -9.29 3.97
N THR A 56 2.89 -10.39 4.19
CA THR A 56 3.54 -10.66 5.48
C THR A 56 4.73 -9.73 5.76
N GLN A 57 5.51 -9.38 4.73
CA GLN A 57 6.73 -8.57 4.90
C GLN A 57 6.45 -7.07 4.98
N GLN A 58 5.45 -6.57 4.24
CA GLN A 58 5.23 -5.14 4.01
C GLN A 58 3.81 -4.69 4.37
N GLY A 59 2.97 -5.59 4.90
CA GLY A 59 1.55 -5.36 5.06
C GLY A 59 0.79 -5.40 3.73
N TYR A 60 -0.49 -5.03 3.75
CA TYR A 60 -1.31 -5.04 2.54
C TYR A 60 -0.74 -4.12 1.46
N LEU A 61 -0.58 -4.66 0.24
CA LEU A 61 -0.07 -3.93 -0.92
C LEU A 61 -0.88 -2.65 -1.22
N TYR A 62 -2.21 -2.75 -1.06
CA TYR A 62 -3.14 -1.63 -1.17
C TYR A 62 -4.04 -1.62 0.07
N PRO A 63 -3.69 -0.88 1.14
CA PRO A 63 -4.51 -0.79 2.35
C PRO A 63 -5.87 -0.16 2.02
N ASN A 64 -6.88 -0.37 2.88
CA ASN A 64 -8.21 0.16 2.61
C ASN A 64 -8.22 1.66 2.92
N PRO A 65 -8.41 2.56 1.94
CA PRO A 65 -8.42 4.00 2.20
C PRO A 65 -9.52 4.41 3.18
N ASP A 66 -10.59 3.62 3.29
CA ASP A 66 -11.73 3.88 4.17
C ASP A 66 -11.62 3.20 5.54
N ARG A 67 -10.44 2.63 5.89
CA ARG A 67 -10.17 2.15 7.25
C ARG A 67 -9.01 2.90 7.85
N ALA A 68 -9.31 3.74 8.84
CA ALA A 68 -8.30 4.53 9.56
C ALA A 68 -7.11 3.69 10.03
N ALA A 69 -7.38 2.55 10.67
CA ALA A 69 -6.33 1.65 11.17
C ALA A 69 -5.40 1.12 10.06
N ALA A 70 -5.95 0.75 8.89
CA ALA A 70 -5.15 0.21 7.79
C ALA A 70 -4.26 1.29 7.14
N CYS A 71 -4.77 2.52 7.04
CA CYS A 71 -3.98 3.66 6.57
C CYS A 71 -2.90 4.06 7.60
N GLN A 72 -3.23 4.04 8.89
CA GLN A 72 -2.29 4.34 9.97
C GLN A 72 -1.13 3.35 10.00
N GLU A 73 -1.41 2.04 9.95
CA GLU A 73 -0.36 1.01 9.86
C GLU A 73 0.57 1.23 8.68
N ARG A 74 0.03 1.64 7.53
CA ARG A 74 0.84 1.93 6.33
C ARG A 74 1.68 3.20 6.49
N ALA A 75 1.12 4.25 7.09
CA ALA A 75 1.85 5.48 7.39
C ALA A 75 3.02 5.21 8.34
N ASP A 76 2.81 4.39 9.37
CA ASP A 76 3.85 4.02 10.34
C ASP A 76 4.94 3.16 9.70
N HIS A 77 4.60 2.21 8.83
CA HIS A 77 5.59 1.45 8.07
C HIS A 77 6.40 2.35 7.13
N ALA A 78 5.75 3.29 6.44
CA ALA A 78 6.42 4.26 5.57
C ALA A 78 7.35 5.18 6.37
N ARG A 79 6.96 5.60 7.59
CA ARG A 79 7.79 6.43 8.48
C ARG A 79 9.05 5.69 8.91
N LYS A 80 8.93 4.43 9.31
CA LYS A 80 10.09 3.57 9.61
C LYS A 80 11.03 3.43 8.40
N SER A 81 10.46 3.25 7.21
CA SER A 81 11.24 3.16 5.97
C SER A 81 11.97 4.48 5.66
N TYR A 82 11.30 5.61 5.88
CA TYR A 82 11.89 6.94 5.72
C TYR A 82 13.06 7.15 6.68
N GLU A 83 12.90 6.82 7.95
CA GLU A 83 13.96 6.96 8.97
C GLU A 83 15.19 6.11 8.63
N LEU A 84 14.97 4.85 8.22
CA LEU A 84 16.05 3.95 7.79
C LEU A 84 16.78 4.50 6.56
N LEU A 85 16.04 4.94 5.55
CA LEU A 85 16.62 5.51 4.33
C LEU A 85 17.38 6.80 4.65
N ARG A 86 16.83 7.65 5.53
CA ARG A 86 17.43 8.92 5.92
C ARG A 86 18.74 8.70 6.67
N ALA A 87 18.79 7.72 7.56
CA ALA A 87 20.01 7.35 8.26
C ALA A 87 21.08 6.75 7.34
N ALA A 88 20.67 6.06 6.27
CA ALA A 88 21.57 5.47 5.28
C ALA A 88 22.01 6.46 4.18
N ALA A 89 21.25 7.53 3.96
CA ALA A 89 21.54 8.54 2.95
C ALA A 89 22.73 9.40 3.42
N GLY A 90 23.91 9.18 2.82
CA GLY A 90 25.05 10.08 2.98
C GLY A 90 24.79 11.45 2.35
N GLU A 91 25.55 12.46 2.76
CA GLU A 91 25.47 13.81 2.20
C GLU A 91 25.77 13.81 0.69
N GLY A 92 24.96 14.52 -0.10
CA GLY A 92 25.17 14.70 -1.55
C GLY A 92 24.63 13.60 -2.47
N ASN A 93 23.89 12.61 -1.95
CA ASN A 93 23.28 11.57 -2.78
C ASN A 93 21.89 11.98 -3.31
N GLU A 94 21.84 12.51 -4.54
CA GLU A 94 20.61 12.95 -5.21
C GLU A 94 19.56 11.84 -5.39
N GLN A 95 20.00 10.60 -5.64
CA GLN A 95 19.11 9.44 -5.75
C GLN A 95 18.43 9.17 -4.40
N ALA A 96 19.19 9.23 -3.31
CA ALA A 96 18.66 9.05 -1.96
C ALA A 96 17.68 10.18 -1.59
N ALA A 97 17.97 11.42 -1.98
CA ALA A 97 17.07 12.55 -1.79
C ALA A 97 15.72 12.34 -2.51
N THR A 98 15.75 11.90 -3.77
CA THR A 98 14.53 11.60 -4.54
C THR A 98 13.71 10.48 -3.90
N MET A 99 14.37 9.42 -3.44
CA MET A 99 13.71 8.32 -2.75
C MET A 99 13.11 8.77 -1.41
N LEU A 100 13.81 9.62 -0.65
CA LEU A 100 13.32 10.16 0.62
C LEU A 100 12.05 10.98 0.42
N GLU A 101 12.01 11.85 -0.58
CA GLU A 101 10.81 12.64 -0.90
C GLU A 101 9.64 11.74 -1.29
N ALA A 102 9.88 10.70 -2.09
CA ALA A 102 8.82 9.75 -2.46
C ALA A 102 8.26 8.99 -1.23
N VAL A 103 9.13 8.57 -0.31
CA VAL A 103 8.69 7.88 0.92
C VAL A 103 7.97 8.86 1.85
N LYS A 104 8.45 10.11 1.97
CA LYS A 104 7.78 11.15 2.75
C LYS A 104 6.38 11.45 2.23
N ALA A 105 6.23 11.66 0.92
CA ALA A 105 4.92 11.85 0.30
C ALA A 105 3.97 10.67 0.57
N THR A 106 4.51 9.45 0.63
CA THR A 106 3.76 8.25 1.00
C THR A 106 3.28 8.31 2.46
N VAL A 107 4.13 8.74 3.40
CA VAL A 107 3.76 8.94 4.82
C VAL A 107 2.61 9.95 4.92
N ASP A 108 2.77 11.11 4.28
CA ASP A 108 1.82 12.21 4.37
C ASP A 108 0.44 11.81 3.79
N LEU A 109 0.43 11.13 2.64
CA LEU A 109 -0.79 10.61 2.03
C LEU A 109 -1.55 9.66 2.96
N TYR A 110 -0.87 8.65 3.50
CA TYR A 110 -1.52 7.64 4.33
C TYR A 110 -1.95 8.19 5.70
N ALA A 111 -1.22 9.16 6.25
CA ALA A 111 -1.64 9.87 7.45
C ALA A 111 -2.92 10.69 7.20
N ALA A 112 -3.00 11.42 6.07
CA ALA A 112 -4.19 12.18 5.69
C ALA A 112 -5.39 11.26 5.45
N LEU A 113 -5.19 10.11 4.79
CA LEU A 113 -6.24 9.10 4.62
C LEU A 113 -6.70 8.52 5.97
N ALA A 114 -5.78 8.28 6.91
CA ALA A 114 -6.13 7.76 8.23
C ALA A 114 -7.01 8.74 9.03
N GLN A 115 -6.70 10.04 8.97
CA GLN A 115 -7.44 11.10 9.67
C GLN A 115 -8.82 11.36 9.08
N SER A 116 -8.99 11.10 7.78
CA SER A 116 -10.22 11.38 7.03
C SER A 116 -11.08 10.15 6.75
N ALA A 117 -10.63 8.96 7.15
CA ALA A 117 -11.39 7.72 6.96
C ALA A 117 -12.63 7.69 7.87
N PRO A 118 -13.79 7.26 7.35
CA PRO A 118 -14.96 7.02 8.18
C PRO A 118 -14.69 5.89 9.19
N HIS A 119 -15.16 6.06 10.42
CA HIS A 119 -15.01 5.07 11.51
C HIS A 119 -15.80 3.79 11.25
#